data_AF-A0A8S1XCI5-F1
#
_entry.id   AF-A0A8S1XCI5-F1
#
_cell.length_a   1.000
_cell.length_b   1.000
_cell.length_c   1.000
_cell.angle_alpha   90.00
_cell.angle_beta   90.00
_cell.angle_gamma   90.00
#
_symmetry.space_group_name_H-M   'P 1'
#
loop_
_entity.id
_entity.type
_entity.pdbx_description
1 polymer ?
#
loop_
_entity_poly.entity_id
_entity_poly.type
_entity_poly.pdbx_seq_one_letter_code
_entity_poly.pdbx_strand_id
1 'polypeptide(L)'
;MLNKSIKVTKKVIIINQKTDIINENTSIINREPLRNSVEEQRIDQKNSNQTLMNNDLSEQKYDLRQLQEMLNIYLKNQEKMKEIKLIVDLLKNRTNKLEQKLRQQEMKCKLKRIRRTSIQIEKKYKCYGKNCDKSYGSMVSLNLHMRIKHKRQRKVQEQQK
;
A
#
# COMPACT_ATOMS: atom_id res chain seq x y z
N MET A 1 13.23 -7.52 -41.98
CA MET A 1 12.61 -7.53 -40.63
C MET A 1 13.70 -7.88 -39.61
N LEU A 2 14.07 -6.95 -38.73
CA LEU A 2 15.21 -7.09 -37.80
C LEU A 2 14.74 -7.71 -36.48
N ASN A 3 15.17 -8.95 -36.21
CA ASN A 3 14.93 -9.62 -34.93
C ASN A 3 15.90 -9.09 -33.86
N LYS A 4 15.40 -8.31 -32.90
CA LYS A 4 16.14 -7.93 -31.69
C LYS A 4 16.05 -9.06 -30.67
N SER A 5 17.18 -9.73 -30.42
CA SER A 5 17.36 -10.71 -29.35
C SER A 5 17.27 -10.00 -27.98
N ILE A 6 16.23 -10.27 -27.20
CA ILE A 6 16.08 -9.77 -25.82
C ILE A 6 16.97 -10.62 -24.90
N LYS A 7 18.05 -10.03 -24.39
CA LYS A 7 18.88 -10.65 -23.34
C LYS A 7 18.20 -10.48 -21.98
N VAL A 8 17.67 -11.55 -21.41
CA VAL A 8 17.09 -11.55 -20.05
C VAL A 8 18.17 -11.98 -19.06
N THR A 9 18.57 -11.09 -18.16
CA THR A 9 19.46 -11.43 -17.04
C THR A 9 18.65 -11.76 -15.80
N LYS A 10 18.78 -12.99 -15.28
CA LYS A 10 18.24 -13.35 -13.96
C LYS A 10 19.13 -12.75 -12.87
N LYS A 11 18.57 -11.87 -12.04
CA LYS A 11 19.18 -11.45 -10.78
C LYS A 11 18.67 -12.36 -9.67
N VAL A 12 19.57 -13.08 -9.01
CA VAL A 12 19.27 -13.85 -7.79
C VAL A 12 19.69 -12.98 -6.62
N ILE A 13 18.75 -12.63 -5.75
CA ILE A 13 18.99 -11.84 -4.54
C ILE A 13 18.91 -12.81 -3.36
N ILE A 14 20.03 -13.03 -2.68
CA ILE A 14 20.10 -13.83 -1.45
C ILE A 14 20.11 -12.86 -0.28
N ILE A 15 19.04 -12.85 0.51
CA ILE A 15 18.89 -12.00 1.70
C ILE A 15 19.27 -12.82 2.92
N ASN A 16 20.36 -12.45 3.60
CA ASN A 16 20.78 -13.09 4.84
C ASN A 16 20.21 -12.32 6.05
N GLN A 17 19.21 -12.88 6.73
CA GLN A 17 18.36 -12.17 7.72
C GLN A 17 19.02 -11.90 9.10
N LYS A 18 20.34 -12.01 9.24
CA LYS A 18 21.04 -11.84 10.53
C LYS A 18 22.02 -10.68 10.59
N THR A 19 22.26 -10.00 9.47
CA THR A 19 23.10 -8.80 9.42
C THR A 19 22.46 -7.89 8.38
N ASP A 20 21.95 -6.72 8.78
CA ASP A 20 21.38 -5.70 7.88
C ASP A 20 22.47 -5.04 7.00
N ILE A 21 23.25 -5.86 6.31
CA ILE A 21 24.34 -5.47 5.42
C ILE A 21 24.07 -6.11 4.06
N ILE A 22 23.71 -5.27 3.09
CA ILE A 22 23.60 -5.65 1.68
C ILE A 22 24.99 -5.43 1.08
N ASN A 23 25.69 -6.51 0.74
CA ASN A 23 26.98 -6.42 0.06
C ASN A 23 26.81 -6.77 -1.43
N GLU A 24 26.90 -5.78 -2.30
CA GLU A 24 26.88 -5.96 -3.75
C GLU A 24 28.30 -6.25 -4.26
N ASN A 25 28.63 -7.54 -4.42
CA ASN A 25 29.88 -7.93 -5.08
C ASN A 25 29.70 -7.86 -6.61
N THR A 26 30.13 -6.76 -7.22
CA THR A 26 30.35 -6.67 -8.67
C THR A 26 31.73 -7.25 -9.02
N SER A 27 31.80 -8.56 -9.22
CA SER A 27 32.97 -9.19 -9.83
C SER A 27 32.98 -8.93 -11.34
N ILE A 28 33.62 -7.84 -11.77
CA ILE A 28 34.03 -7.63 -13.16
C ILE A 28 35.42 -8.26 -13.32
N ILE A 29 35.46 -9.49 -13.84
CA ILE A 29 36.70 -10.12 -14.29
C ILE A 29 36.89 -9.74 -15.77
N ASN A 30 37.71 -8.72 -16.02
CA ASN A 30 38.32 -8.50 -17.33
C ASN A 30 39.80 -8.88 -17.24
N ARG A 31 40.13 -10.09 -17.69
CA ARG A 31 41.50 -10.49 -18.03
C ARG A 31 41.71 -10.20 -19.50
N GLU A 32 42.65 -9.32 -19.82
CA GLU A 32 43.32 -9.30 -21.12
C GLU A 32 44.85 -9.13 -20.94
N PRO A 33 45.64 -9.55 -21.94
CA PRO A 33 46.85 -10.33 -21.71
C PRO A 33 48.15 -9.51 -21.59
N LEU A 34 49.09 -10.13 -20.87
CA LEU A 34 50.49 -9.77 -20.76
C LEU A 34 51.11 -9.47 -22.14
N ARG A 35 51.63 -8.26 -22.34
CA ARG A 35 52.66 -7.98 -23.36
C ARG A 35 53.88 -7.39 -22.68
N ASN A 36 54.97 -8.15 -22.77
CA ASN A 36 56.32 -7.74 -22.42
C ASN A 36 56.77 -6.61 -23.35
N SER A 37 57.40 -5.57 -22.80
CA SER A 37 58.43 -4.78 -23.48
C SER A 37 59.32 -4.17 -22.41
N VAL A 38 60.52 -4.74 -22.29
CA VAL A 38 61.66 -4.19 -21.58
C VAL A 38 62.23 -3.07 -22.45
N GLU A 39 62.43 -1.88 -21.90
CA GLU A 39 63.60 -1.05 -22.23
C GLU A 39 63.85 0.04 -21.19
N GLU A 40 65.07 0.02 -20.66
CA GLU A 40 65.68 1.00 -19.78
C GLU A 40 65.73 2.38 -20.42
N GLN A 41 65.66 3.45 -19.61
CA GLN A 41 66.85 4.25 -19.29
C GLN A 41 66.54 5.43 -18.35
N ARG A 42 67.56 5.74 -17.55
CA ARG A 42 67.62 6.66 -16.42
C ARG A 42 67.65 8.12 -16.88
N ILE A 43 66.80 8.98 -16.31
CA ILE A 43 67.03 10.43 -16.24
C ILE A 43 66.49 10.99 -14.90
N ASP A 44 67.40 11.59 -14.11
CA ASP A 44 67.24 12.62 -13.07
C ASP A 44 66.52 12.38 -11.73
N GLN A 45 67.26 11.80 -10.76
CA GLN A 45 66.99 11.86 -9.32
C GLN A 45 67.40 13.21 -8.68
N LYS A 46 66.77 14.33 -9.08
CA LYS A 46 66.92 15.60 -8.32
C LYS A 46 65.63 16.38 -8.03
N ASN A 47 64.47 15.92 -8.48
CA ASN A 47 63.17 16.56 -8.19
C ASN A 47 62.24 15.78 -7.23
N SER A 48 62.71 14.68 -6.63
CA SER A 48 61.83 13.74 -5.92
C SER A 48 61.30 14.24 -4.56
N ASN A 49 61.89 15.27 -3.95
CA ASN A 49 61.48 15.67 -2.59
C ASN A 49 60.42 16.78 -2.56
N GLN A 50 60.21 17.50 -3.66
CA GLN A 50 59.16 18.54 -3.75
C GLN A 50 57.83 17.99 -4.27
N THR A 51 57.85 16.85 -4.97
CA THR A 51 56.64 16.19 -5.50
C THR A 51 55.96 15.28 -4.46
N LEU A 52 56.70 14.69 -3.52
CA LEU A 52 56.10 13.84 -2.47
C LEU A 52 55.22 14.64 -1.49
N MET A 53 55.63 15.85 -1.10
CA MET A 53 54.83 16.69 -0.19
C MET A 53 53.55 17.27 -0.82
N ASN A 54 53.50 17.41 -2.15
CA ASN A 54 52.33 17.95 -2.85
C ASN A 54 51.25 16.89 -3.12
N ASN A 55 51.61 15.61 -3.18
CA ASN A 55 50.66 14.52 -3.38
C ASN A 55 49.87 14.21 -2.10
N ASP A 56 50.50 14.21 -0.92
CA ASP A 56 49.83 14.00 0.38
C ASP A 56 48.80 15.10 0.71
N LEU A 57 49.09 16.35 0.32
CA LEU A 57 48.19 17.50 0.46
C LEU A 57 46.97 17.43 -0.48
N SER A 58 47.09 16.71 -1.60
CA SER A 58 45.99 16.52 -2.56
C SER A 58 45.03 15.41 -2.11
N GLU A 59 45.57 14.35 -1.48
CA GLU A 59 44.81 13.23 -0.92
C GLU A 59 44.00 13.67 0.33
N GLN A 60 44.60 14.45 1.24
CA GLN A 60 43.89 15.01 2.40
C GLN A 60 42.76 15.98 2.01
N LYS A 61 42.89 16.72 0.90
CA LYS A 61 41.82 17.61 0.40
C LYS A 61 40.61 16.85 -0.15
N TYR A 62 40.82 15.64 -0.68
CA TYR A 62 39.74 14.80 -1.18
C TYR A 62 38.92 14.21 -0.02
N ASP A 63 39.60 13.82 1.06
CA ASP A 63 39.00 13.31 2.28
C ASP A 63 38.12 14.37 2.99
N LEU A 64 38.62 15.61 3.09
CA LEU A 64 37.86 16.71 3.71
C LEU A 64 36.56 17.03 2.95
N ARG A 65 36.57 16.94 1.62
CA ARG A 65 35.37 17.17 0.80
C ARG A 65 34.31 16.10 1.04
N GLN A 66 34.71 14.83 1.08
CA GLN A 66 33.80 13.71 1.34
C GLN A 66 33.19 13.83 2.74
N LEU A 67 33.97 14.22 3.74
CA LEU A 67 33.48 14.46 5.09
C LEU A 67 32.44 15.59 5.13
N GLN A 68 32.69 16.68 4.39
CA GLN A 68 31.74 17.80 4.28
C GLN A 68 30.43 17.37 3.61
N GLU A 69 30.49 16.54 2.57
CA GLU A 69 29.30 15.99 1.91
C GLU A 69 28.49 15.08 2.84
N MET A 70 29.18 14.21 3.59
CA MET A 70 28.55 13.35 4.58
C MET A 70 27.83 14.15 5.67
N LEU A 71 28.47 15.21 6.16
CA LEU A 71 27.87 16.11 7.15
C LEU A 71 26.62 16.81 6.59
N ASN A 72 26.68 17.28 5.35
CA ASN A 72 25.54 17.91 4.68
C ASN A 72 24.36 16.92 4.51
N ILE A 73 24.64 15.66 4.18
CA ILE A 73 23.61 14.61 4.08
C ILE A 73 23.00 14.34 5.45
N TYR A 74 23.82 14.23 6.50
CA TYR A 74 23.36 14.01 7.86
C TYR A 74 22.40 15.12 8.32
N LEU A 75 22.78 16.39 8.12
CA LEU A 75 21.94 17.54 8.48
C LEU A 75 20.61 17.53 7.72
N LYS A 76 20.64 17.28 6.41
CA LYS A 76 19.42 17.15 5.59
C LYS A 76 18.51 16.02 6.09
N ASN A 77 19.08 14.89 6.46
CA ASN A 77 18.31 13.78 7.01
C ASN A 77 17.70 14.13 8.37
N GLN A 78 18.41 14.88 9.20
CA GLN A 78 17.90 15.35 10.48
C GLN A 78 16.68 16.28 10.30
N GLU A 79 16.71 17.16 9.30
CA GLU A 79 15.57 18.02 8.93
C GLU A 79 14.38 17.19 8.45
N LYS A 80 14.60 16.28 7.50
CA LYS A 80 13.56 15.38 7.00
C LYS A 80 12.93 14.54 8.11
N MET A 81 13.72 14.08 9.08
CA MET A 81 13.19 13.33 10.23
C MET A 81 12.27 14.19 11.10
N LYS A 82 12.55 15.49 11.26
CA LYS A 82 11.65 16.42 11.95
C LYS A 82 10.35 16.60 11.18
N GLU A 83 10.41 16.76 9.86
CA GLU A 83 9.23 16.88 9.01
C GLU A 83 8.34 15.62 9.07
N ILE A 84 8.95 14.44 8.93
CA ILE A 84 8.24 13.16 9.02
C ILE A 84 7.54 13.04 10.38
N LYS A 85 8.22 13.42 11.46
CA LYS A 85 7.64 13.39 12.81
C LYS A 85 6.39 14.28 12.90
N LEU A 86 6.43 15.50 12.37
CA LEU A 86 5.28 16.40 12.33
C LEU A 86 4.11 15.81 11.53
N ILE A 87 4.39 15.18 10.38
CA ILE A 87 3.37 14.53 9.57
C ILE A 87 2.73 13.36 10.32
N VAL A 88 3.53 12.53 10.99
CA VAL A 88 3.03 11.40 11.79
C VAL A 88 2.12 11.89 12.91
N ASP A 89 2.51 12.95 13.63
CA ASP A 89 1.70 13.52 14.70
C ASP A 89 0.37 14.08 14.16
N LEU A 90 0.39 14.74 13.00
CA LEU A 90 -0.81 15.24 12.33
C LEU A 90 -1.77 14.09 11.93
N LEU A 91 -1.23 13.02 11.33
CA LEU A 91 -2.00 11.85 10.93
C LEU A 91 -2.59 11.12 12.12
N LYS A 92 -1.84 11.00 13.22
CA LYS A 92 -2.31 10.41 14.48
C LYS A 92 -3.50 11.19 15.04
N ASN A 93 -3.40 12.52 15.06
CA ASN A 93 -4.49 13.40 15.50
C ASN A 93 -5.73 13.28 14.60
N ARG A 94 -5.55 13.19 13.27
CA ARG A 94 -6.66 13.00 12.32
C ARG A 94 -7.34 11.65 12.53
N THR A 95 -6.57 10.60 12.74
CA THR A 95 -7.08 9.23 12.97
C THR A 95 -7.92 9.19 14.24
N ASN A 96 -7.41 9.73 15.35
CA ASN A 96 -8.15 9.80 16.62
C ASN A 96 -9.50 10.53 16.48
N LYS A 97 -9.53 11.64 15.72
CA LYS A 97 -10.78 12.39 15.46
C LYS A 97 -11.79 11.57 14.66
N LEU A 98 -11.34 10.80 13.66
CA LEU A 98 -12.21 9.96 12.85
C LEU A 98 -12.79 8.80 13.67
N GLU A 99 -11.97 8.15 14.48
CA GLU A 99 -12.44 7.09 15.38
C GLU A 99 -13.48 7.59 16.38
N GLN A 100 -13.27 8.78 16.95
CA GLN A 100 -14.25 9.39 17.85
C GLN A 100 -15.58 9.65 17.16
N LYS A 101 -15.55 10.17 15.92
CA LYS A 101 -16.76 10.39 15.11
C LYS A 101 -17.48 9.07 14.80
N LEU A 102 -16.73 8.02 14.46
CA LEU A 102 -17.29 6.71 14.19
C LEU A 102 -17.99 6.15 15.44
N ARG A 103 -17.34 6.20 16.61
CA ARG A 103 -17.94 5.80 17.90
C ARG A 103 -19.25 6.56 18.17
N GLN A 104 -19.28 7.86 17.92
CA GLN A 104 -20.51 8.66 18.09
C GLN A 104 -21.61 8.24 17.10
N GLN A 105 -21.26 7.94 15.85
CA GLN A 105 -22.22 7.51 14.84
C GLN A 105 -22.81 6.13 15.16
N GLU A 106 -21.98 5.19 15.61
CA GLU A 106 -22.44 3.87 16.06
C GLU A 106 -23.47 3.99 17.19
N MET A 107 -23.24 4.88 18.15
CA MET A 107 -24.20 5.12 19.23
C MET A 107 -25.53 5.70 18.73
N LYS A 108 -25.50 6.57 17.71
CA LYS A 108 -26.72 7.10 17.07
C LYS A 108 -27.47 6.03 16.26
N CYS A 109 -26.78 5.17 15.54
CA CYS A 109 -27.39 4.14 14.70
C CYS A 109 -27.90 2.91 15.49
N LYS A 110 -27.44 2.72 16.73
CA LYS A 110 -27.93 1.66 17.64
C LYS A 110 -29.34 1.91 18.19
N LEU A 111 -29.97 3.04 17.86
CA LEU A 111 -31.40 3.21 18.15
C LEU A 111 -32.20 2.19 17.34
N LYS A 112 -32.72 1.16 18.04
CA LYS A 112 -33.56 0.12 17.45
C LYS A 112 -34.68 0.79 16.67
N ARG A 113 -34.80 0.50 15.37
CA ARG A 113 -35.94 0.94 14.57
C ARG A 113 -37.22 0.49 15.28
N ILE A 114 -38.06 1.44 15.67
CA ILE A 114 -39.35 1.15 16.30
C ILE A 114 -40.16 0.33 15.30
N ARG A 115 -40.57 -0.88 15.69
CA ARG A 115 -41.44 -1.72 14.86
C ARG A 115 -42.82 -1.07 14.83
N ARG A 116 -43.39 -0.92 13.63
CA ARG A 116 -44.78 -0.48 13.47
C ARG A 116 -45.72 -1.52 14.09
N THR A 117 -46.75 -1.06 14.78
CA THR A 117 -47.81 -1.94 15.30
C THR A 117 -48.77 -2.33 14.18
N SER A 118 -49.57 -3.39 14.38
CA SER A 118 -50.56 -3.86 13.39
C SER A 118 -51.57 -2.77 12.98
N ILE A 119 -51.82 -1.81 13.87
CA ILE A 119 -52.73 -0.67 13.64
C ILE A 119 -52.08 0.37 12.72
N GLN A 120 -50.77 0.57 12.83
CA GLN A 120 -50.01 1.54 12.03
C GLN A 120 -49.69 1.06 10.61
N ILE A 121 -49.93 -0.22 10.31
CA ILE A 121 -49.65 -0.80 9.00
C ILE A 121 -50.93 -0.73 8.16
N GLU A 122 -50.87 -0.01 7.05
CA GLU A 122 -51.97 0.13 6.10
C GLU A 122 -52.30 -1.21 5.43
N LYS A 123 -53.51 -1.74 5.65
CA LYS A 123 -53.92 -3.09 5.22
C LYS A 123 -54.55 -3.10 3.83
N LYS A 124 -53.75 -2.80 2.80
CA LYS A 124 -54.22 -2.71 1.40
C LYS A 124 -54.61 -4.05 0.76
N TYR A 125 -54.13 -5.17 1.30
CA TYR A 125 -54.24 -6.48 0.65
C TYR A 125 -55.34 -7.31 1.30
N LYS A 126 -56.53 -7.37 0.69
CA LYS A 126 -57.67 -8.16 1.19
C LYS A 126 -57.60 -9.61 0.72
N CYS A 127 -57.93 -10.55 1.60
CA CYS A 127 -58.14 -11.94 1.24
C CYS A 127 -59.38 -12.09 0.36
N TYR A 128 -59.26 -12.90 -0.71
CA TYR A 128 -60.35 -13.22 -1.64
C TYR A 128 -60.90 -14.65 -1.41
N GLY A 129 -60.53 -15.28 -0.29
CA GLY A 129 -61.01 -16.61 0.04
C GLY A 129 -62.49 -16.62 0.39
N LYS A 130 -63.20 -17.70 0.04
CA LYS A 130 -64.61 -17.85 0.42
C LYS A 130 -64.70 -17.82 1.96
N ASN A 131 -65.56 -16.95 2.49
CA ASN A 131 -65.78 -16.71 3.93
C ASN A 131 -64.53 -16.19 4.69
N CYS A 132 -63.70 -15.34 4.06
CA CYS A 132 -62.58 -14.69 4.74
C CYS A 132 -62.50 -13.18 4.48
N ASP A 133 -62.67 -12.39 5.55
CA ASP A 133 -62.58 -10.92 5.50
C ASP A 133 -61.26 -10.34 6.03
N LYS A 134 -60.19 -11.15 6.04
CA LYS A 134 -58.90 -10.72 6.57
C LYS A 134 -58.16 -9.81 5.57
N SER A 135 -57.62 -8.71 6.08
CA SER A 135 -56.77 -7.79 5.32
C SER A 135 -55.35 -7.73 5.89
N TYR A 136 -54.38 -7.54 5.00
CA TYR A 136 -52.96 -7.64 5.26
C TYR A 136 -52.22 -6.41 4.77
N GLY A 137 -51.12 -6.07 5.44
CA GLY A 137 -50.28 -4.92 5.11
C GLY A 137 -49.27 -5.15 3.98
N SER A 138 -49.08 -6.42 3.57
CA SER A 138 -48.14 -6.78 2.52
C SER A 138 -48.62 -7.98 1.72
N MET A 139 -48.23 -8.03 0.44
CA MET A 139 -48.52 -9.18 -0.42
C MET A 139 -47.94 -10.49 0.14
N VAL A 140 -46.75 -10.43 0.77
CA VAL A 140 -46.10 -11.62 1.36
C VAL A 140 -46.97 -12.23 2.47
N SER A 141 -47.56 -11.40 3.32
CA SER A 141 -48.43 -11.86 4.41
C SER A 141 -49.78 -12.38 3.89
N LEU A 142 -50.35 -11.74 2.86
CA LEU A 142 -51.52 -12.27 2.15
C LEU A 142 -51.23 -13.64 1.52
N ASN A 143 -50.12 -13.78 0.78
CA ASN A 143 -49.74 -15.04 0.12
C ASN A 143 -49.51 -16.16 1.14
N LEU A 144 -48.88 -15.85 2.28
CA LEU A 144 -48.74 -16.81 3.36
C LEU A 144 -50.11 -17.24 3.91
N HIS A 145 -51.01 -16.30 4.14
CA HIS A 145 -52.37 -16.58 4.58
C HIS A 145 -53.12 -17.48 3.59
N MET A 146 -53.10 -17.15 2.30
CA MET A 146 -53.72 -17.96 1.25
C MET A 146 -53.15 -19.39 1.21
N ARG A 147 -51.83 -19.54 1.36
CA ARG A 147 -51.18 -20.86 1.39
C ARG A 147 -51.54 -21.69 2.61
N ILE A 148 -51.82 -21.07 3.75
CA ILE A 148 -52.10 -21.81 4.99
C ILE A 148 -53.60 -22.09 5.13
N LYS A 149 -54.45 -21.07 4.89
CA LYS A 149 -55.89 -21.11 5.16
C LYS A 149 -56.74 -21.42 3.93
N HIS A 150 -56.25 -21.15 2.73
CA HIS A 150 -57.01 -21.33 1.48
C HIS A 150 -56.29 -22.25 0.47
N LYS A 151 -55.64 -23.32 0.96
CA LYS A 151 -54.81 -24.26 0.17
C LYS A 151 -55.42 -24.73 -1.17
N ARG A 152 -56.76 -24.76 -1.28
CA ARG A 152 -57.50 -25.23 -2.46
C ARG A 152 -57.80 -24.17 -3.54
N GLN A 153 -57.54 -22.88 -3.32
CA GLN A 153 -57.99 -21.79 -4.22
C GLN A 153 -56.90 -21.19 -5.13
N ARG A 154 -55.75 -21.86 -5.30
CA ARG A 154 -54.61 -21.33 -6.09
C ARG A 154 -54.84 -21.15 -7.60
N LYS A 155 -55.98 -21.57 -8.16
CA LYS A 155 -56.16 -21.68 -9.62
C LYS A 155 -56.70 -20.43 -10.35
N VAL A 156 -56.91 -19.28 -9.69
CA VAL A 156 -57.70 -18.18 -10.28
C VAL A 156 -56.89 -16.91 -10.64
N GLN A 157 -55.58 -16.84 -10.36
CA GLN A 157 -54.82 -15.58 -10.51
C GLN A 157 -53.97 -15.44 -11.78
N GLU A 158 -54.33 -16.08 -12.88
CA GLU A 158 -53.69 -15.87 -14.20
C GLU A 158 -54.50 -14.98 -15.16
N GLN A 159 -55.67 -14.46 -14.75
CA GLN A 159 -56.61 -13.75 -15.64
C GLN A 159 -56.81 -12.25 -15.36
N GLN A 160 -55.84 -11.57 -14.75
CA GLN A 160 -55.86 -10.10 -14.70
C GLN A 160 -54.49 -9.56 -15.11
N LYS A 161 -54.25 -9.60 -16.42
CA LYS A 161 -53.34 -8.71 -17.16
C LYS A 161 -54.18 -7.94 -18.15
#